data_AF-A0A5N0GC04-F1
#
_entry.id   AF-A0A5N0GC04-F1
#
_cell.length_a   1.000
_cell.length_b   1.000
_cell.length_c   1.000
_cell.angle_alpha   90.00
_cell.angle_beta   90.00
_cell.angle_gamma   90.00
#
_symmetry.space_group_name_H-M   'P 1'
#
loop_
_entity.id
_entity.type
_entity.pdbx_description
1 polymer ?
#
loop_
_entity_poly.entity_id
_entity_poly.type
_entity_poly.pdbx_seq_one_letter_code
_entity_poly.pdbx_strand_id
1 'polypeptide(L)' 'MHHAADWARGGTTDADKLFFGCAPDHAAATRGQYTTTITEKGRLAWSDGTGPPRVNHIHHPEELLDEEGP' A
#
# COMPACT_ATOMS: atom_id res chain seq x y z
N MET A 1 -7.88 6.07 -4.53
CA MET A 1 -6.43 6.34 -4.69
C MET A 1 -5.87 6.64 -3.31
N HIS A 2 -4.73 6.05 -2.96
CA HIS A 2 -4.03 6.21 -1.69
C HIS A 2 -2.59 6.67 -1.96
N HIS A 3 -2.09 7.66 -1.23
CA HIS A 3 -0.68 8.06 -1.34
C HIS A 3 0.16 7.27 -0.34
N ALA A 4 1.29 6.73 -0.80
CA ALA A 4 2.23 5.98 0.04
C ALA A 4 2.76 6.80 1.23
N ALA A 5 2.95 8.10 1.03
CA ALA A 5 3.09 9.08 2.09
C ALA A 5 1.84 9.94 2.09
N ASP A 6 1.11 9.97 3.20
CA ASP A 6 -0.16 10.71 3.25
C ASP A 6 0.06 12.20 2.89
N TRP A 7 -0.77 12.72 1.99
CA TRP A 7 -0.73 14.12 1.57
C TRP A 7 -0.84 15.06 2.77
N ALA A 8 -1.71 14.72 3.72
CA ALA A 8 -1.90 15.50 4.95
C ALA A 8 -0.64 15.59 5.82
N ARG A 9 0.34 14.70 5.60
CA ARG A 9 1.62 14.64 6.33
C ARG A 9 2.80 15.11 5.47
N GLY A 10 2.55 15.81 4.37
CA GLY A 10 3.58 16.33 3.48
C GLY A 10 4.02 15.36 2.38
N GLY A 11 3.22 14.34 2.08
CA GLY A 11 3.41 13.52 0.88
C GLY A 11 3.37 14.36 -0.40
N THR A 12 4.13 14.00 -1.41
CA THR A 12 4.13 14.68 -2.71
C THR A 12 2.96 14.20 -3.58
N THR A 13 2.53 15.00 -4.55
CA THR A 13 1.46 14.64 -5.51
C THR A 13 1.96 13.79 -6.68
N ASP A 14 3.11 13.14 -6.54
CA ASP A 14 3.71 12.42 -7.66
C ASP A 14 2.88 11.17 -7.98
N ALA A 15 2.57 10.98 -9.26
CA ALA A 15 1.68 9.88 -9.69
C ALA A 15 2.27 8.48 -9.41
N ASP A 16 3.60 8.36 -9.30
CA ASP A 16 4.30 7.13 -8.90
C ASP A 16 4.18 6.83 -7.39
N LYS A 17 3.61 7.75 -6.61
CA LYS A 17 3.29 7.56 -5.18
C LYS A 17 1.82 7.23 -4.93
N LEU A 18 1.01 7.11 -6.00
CA LEU A 18 -0.39 6.73 -5.94
C LEU A 18 -0.57 5.22 -6.09
N PHE A 19 -1.27 4.63 -5.13
CA PHE A 19 -1.59 3.21 -5.10
C PHE A 19 -3.09 3.01 -4.94
N PHE A 20 -3.61 1.91 -5.47
CA PHE A 20 -4.98 1.52 -5.18
C PHE A 20 -5.06 0.97 -3.75
N GLY A 21 -6.01 1.52 -2.98
CA GLY A 21 -6.38 1.03 -1.67
C GLY A 21 -7.90 1.04 -1.58
N CYS A 22 -8.48 0.05 -0.91
CA CYS A 22 -9.92 0.06 -0.65
C CYS A 22 -10.27 1.13 0.39
N ALA A 23 -11.54 1.52 0.43
CA ALA A 23 -12.02 2.55 1.36
C ALA A 23 -11.64 2.30 2.84
N PRO A 24 -11.80 1.08 3.42
CA PRO A 24 -11.43 0.86 4.82
C PRO A 24 -9.93 0.97 5.08
N ASP A 25 -9.08 0.42 4.20
CA ASP A 25 -7.61 0.49 4.33
C ASP A 25 -7.13 1.94 4.24
N HIS A 26 -7.64 2.70 3.26
CA HIS A 26 -7.35 4.13 3.12
C HIS A 26 -7.71 4.89 4.40
N ALA A 27 -8.91 4.65 4.94
CA ALA A 27 -9.37 5.33 6.15
C ALA A 27 -8.52 4.95 7.37
N ALA A 28 -8.01 3.72 7.45
CA ALA A 28 -7.14 3.27 8.54
C ALA A 28 -5.77 3.96 8.49
N ALA A 29 -5.17 4.15 7.31
CA ALA A 29 -3.96 4.96 7.16
C ALA A 29 -4.19 6.44 7.49
N THR A 30 -5.29 7.04 7.01
CA THR A 30 -5.62 8.45 7.33
C THR A 30 -5.80 8.67 8.83
N ARG A 31 -6.34 7.68 9.56
CA ARG A 31 -6.45 7.73 11.03
C ARG A 31 -5.13 7.44 11.76
N GLY A 32 -4.05 7.12 11.05
CA GLY A 32 -2.76 6.76 11.62
C GLY A 32 -2.72 5.38 12.28
N GLN A 33 -3.70 4.52 12.02
CA GLN A 33 -3.72 3.13 12.52
C GLN A 33 -2.69 2.27 11.82
N TYR A 34 -2.39 2.61 10.56
CA TYR A 34 -1.33 2.00 9.77
C TYR A 34 -0.45 3.08 9.15
N THR A 35 0.80 2.71 8.91
CA THR A 35 1.72 3.45 8.05
C THR A 35 2.02 2.65 6.80
N THR A 36 2.38 3.35 5.74
CA THR A 36 2.65 2.75 4.43
C THR A 36 4.07 3.04 3.97
N THR A 37 4.66 2.08 3.26
CA THR A 37 5.97 2.21 2.62
C THR A 37 5.95 1.53 1.26
N ILE A 38 6.85 1.94 0.37
CA ILE A 38 7.05 1.28 -0.92
C ILE A 38 8.22 0.33 -0.82
N THR A 39 7.96 -0.94 -1.11
CA THR A 39 8.99 -1.99 -1.17
C THR A 39 9.95 -1.74 -2.33
N GLU A 40 11.11 -2.39 -2.32
CA GLU A 40 12.06 -2.35 -3.44
C GLU A 40 11.47 -2.84 -4.77
N LYS A 41 10.39 -3.64 -4.71
CA LYS A 41 9.65 -4.12 -5.88
C LYS A 41 8.52 -3.17 -6.30
N GLY A 42 8.43 -1.97 -5.73
CA GLY A 42 7.39 -0.98 -6.06
C GLY A 42 6.00 -1.29 -5.50
N ARG A 43 5.86 -2.26 -4.59
CA ARG A 43 4.58 -2.59 -3.94
C ARG A 43 4.33 -1.74 -2.70
N LEU A 44 3.08 -1.35 -2.47
CA LEU A 44 2.64 -0.71 -1.22
C LEU A 44 2.58 -1.75 -0.10
N ALA A 45 3.30 -1.50 0.98
CA ALA A 45 3.29 -2.33 2.18
C ALA A 45 2.79 -1.52 3.39
N TRP A 46 2.10 -2.19 4.31
CA TRP A 46 1.42 -1.61 5.46
C TRP A 46 2.05 -2.12 6.76
N SER A 47 2.19 -1.27 7.76
CA SER A 47 2.67 -1.63 9.11
C SER A 47 1.81 -0.98 10.19
N ASP A 48 1.47 -1.75 11.22
CA ASP A 48 0.85 -1.29 12.46
C ASP A 48 1.88 -0.91 13.54
N GLY A 49 3.17 -0.94 13.21
CA GLY A 49 4.27 -0.66 14.14
C GLY A 49 4.68 -1.84 15.02
N THR A 50 4.04 -3.00 14.93
CA THR A 50 4.38 -4.19 15.73
C THR A 50 5.32 -5.16 15.01
N GLY A 51 5.58 -4.93 13.72
CA GLY A 51 6.41 -5.80 12.90
C GLY A 51 6.78 -5.20 11.53
N PRO A 52 7.50 -5.97 10.70
CA PRO A 52 7.88 -5.52 9.37
C PRO A 52 6.65 -5.23 8.50
N PRO A 53 6.69 -4.20 7.63
CA PRO A 53 5.61 -3.90 6.70
C PRO A 53 5.27 -5.10 5.81
N ARG A 54 3.97 -5.30 5.52
CA ARG A 54 3.49 -6.40 4.66
C ARG A 54 2.65 -5.88 3.51
N VAL A 55 2.80 -6.53 2.35
CA VAL A 55 1.97 -6.27 1.18
C VAL A 55 0.61 -6.93 1.40
N ASN A 56 -0.46 -6.22 1.09
CA ASN A 56 -1.80 -6.80 1.09
C ASN A 56 -2.08 -7.41 -0.29
N HIS A 57 -1.92 -8.73 -0.38
CA HIS A 57 -2.06 -9.52 -1.60
C HIS A 57 -3.49 -9.50 -2.19
N ILE A 58 -4.52 -9.12 -1.41
CA ILE A 58 -5.90 -8.94 -1.94
C ILE A 58 -5.95 -7.85 -3.03
N HIS A 59 -5.05 -6.86 -2.97
CA HIS A 59 -4.95 -5.81 -3.99
C HIS A 59 -4.09 -6.22 -5.19
N HIS A 60 -3.66 -7.49 -5.25
CA HIS A 60 -2.82 -8.05 -6.30
C HIS A 60 -3.47 -9.30 -6.94
N PRO A 61 -4.67 -9.17 -7.56
CA PRO A 61 -5.34 -10.30 -8.19
C PRO A 61 -4.52 -10.93 -9.33
N GLU A 62 -3.53 -10.23 -9.89
CA GLU A 62 -2.58 -10.80 -10.84
C GLU A 62 -1.77 -11.98 -10.26
N GLU A 63 -1.53 -12.01 -8.96
CA GLU A 63 -0.80 -13.11 -8.30
C GLU A 63 -1.58 -14.44 -8.35
N LEU A 64 -2.91 -14.39 -8.57
CA LEU A 64 -3.73 -15.58 -8.79
C LEU A 64 -3.58 -16.15 -10.19
N LEU A 65 -3.07 -15.36 -11.15
CA LEU A 65 -2.85 -15.78 -12.53
C LEU A 65 -1.41 -16.26 -12.77
N ASP A 66 -0.49 -15.91 -11.88
CA ASP A 66 0.92 -16.36 -11.92
C ASP A 66 1.12 -17.80 -11.40
N GLU A 67 0.05 -18.51 -10.99
CA GLU A 67 0.11 -19.93 -10.61
C GLU A 67 0.22 -20.89 -11.81
N GLU A 68 0.10 -20.40 -13.04
CA GLU A 68 0.45 -21.18 -14.24
C GLU A 68 1.88 -20.84 -14.70
N GLY A 69 2.86 -21.50 -14.08
CA GLY A 69 4.24 -21.55 -14.59
C GLY A 69 4.32 -22.27 -15.95
N PRO A 70 5.46 -22.16 -16.67
CA PRO A 70 5.63 -22.66 -18.03
C PRO A 70 5.41 -24.17 -18.19
#